data_AF-A0A9Q3HRQ5-F1
#
_entry.id   AF-A0A9Q3HRQ5-F1
#
_cell.length_a   1.000
_cell.length_b   1.000
_cell.length_c   1.000
_cell.angle_alpha   90.00
_cell.angle_beta   90.00
_cell.angle_gamma   90.00
#
_symmetry.space_group_name_H-M   'P 1'
#
loop_
_entity.id
_entity.type
_entity.pdbx_description
1 polymer ?
#
loop_
_entity_poly.entity_id
_entity_poly.type
_entity_poly.pdbx_seq_one_letter_code
_entity_poly.pdbx_strand_id
1 'polypeptide(L)'
;QVKNVNKQKYLSHQLIEAQISPELTLQMKEELIEISFQYREAFASDNEPLGAIKGHEMDIMLNVEILYHSLFRRPAYPASPRVRETL
;
A
#
# COMPACT_ATOMS: atom_id res chain seq x y z
N GLN A 1 24.12 -6.08 -26.72
CA GLN A 1 24.85 -6.12 -25.43
C GLN A 1 24.18 -5.30 -24.31
N VAL A 2 23.38 -4.26 -24.62
CA VAL A 2 22.73 -3.39 -23.60
C VAL A 2 21.68 -4.09 -22.71
N LYS A 3 20.92 -5.07 -23.24
CA LYS A 3 19.87 -5.78 -22.48
C LYS A 3 20.38 -6.52 -21.24
N ASN A 4 21.61 -7.03 -21.27
CA ASN A 4 22.14 -7.88 -20.20
C ASN A 4 22.57 -7.05 -18.97
N VAL A 5 23.06 -5.82 -19.20
CA VAL A 5 23.52 -4.92 -18.12
C VAL A 5 22.34 -4.46 -17.24
N ASN A 6 21.20 -4.15 -17.85
CA ASN A 6 20.00 -3.74 -17.10
C ASN A 6 19.39 -4.91 -16.32
N LYS A 7 19.40 -6.13 -16.89
CA LYS A 7 18.94 -7.35 -16.20
C LYS A 7 19.82 -7.67 -14.99
N GLN A 8 21.13 -7.49 -15.09
CA GLN A 8 22.06 -7.66 -13.97
C GLN A 8 21.81 -6.65 -12.84
N LYS A 9 21.59 -5.37 -13.18
CA LYS A 9 21.23 -4.34 -12.18
C LYS A 9 19.91 -4.65 -11.47
N TYR A 10 18.92 -5.15 -12.22
CA TYR A 10 17.63 -5.59 -11.65
C TYR A 10 17.82 -6.73 -10.65
N LEU A 11 18.59 -7.74 -11.03
CA LEU A 11 18.93 -8.88 -10.17
C LEU A 11 19.65 -8.45 -8.89
N SER A 12 20.62 -7.55 -9.02
CA SER A 12 21.45 -7.09 -7.90
C SER A 12 20.82 -5.99 -7.04
N HIS A 13 19.61 -5.54 -7.31
CA HIS A 13 18.99 -4.48 -6.51
C HIS A 13 17.57 -4.83 -6.09
N GLN A 14 16.78 -5.42 -6.98
CA GLN A 14 15.39 -5.77 -6.69
C GLN A 14 15.19 -7.24 -6.31
N LEU A 15 16.02 -8.15 -6.82
CA LEU A 15 15.90 -9.59 -6.53
C LEU A 15 16.88 -10.10 -5.46
N ILE A 16 17.70 -9.23 -4.84
CA ILE A 16 18.59 -9.64 -3.74
C ILE A 16 17.78 -10.18 -2.56
N GLU A 17 16.67 -9.52 -2.24
CA GLU A 17 15.81 -9.90 -1.10
C GLU A 17 14.75 -10.93 -1.49
N ALA A 18 14.66 -11.31 -2.77
CA ALA A 18 13.64 -12.21 -3.25
C ALA A 18 13.94 -13.65 -2.81
N GLN A 19 13.00 -14.24 -2.06
CA GLN A 19 13.05 -15.66 -1.73
C GLN A 19 12.36 -16.49 -2.82
N ILE A 20 13.17 -17.15 -3.66
CA ILE A 20 12.67 -18.10 -4.67
C ILE A 20 12.66 -19.50 -4.06
N SER A 21 11.57 -20.24 -4.24
CA SER A 21 11.44 -21.60 -3.70
C SER A 21 12.59 -22.50 -4.17
N PRO A 22 13.16 -23.33 -3.25
CA PRO A 22 14.22 -24.28 -3.59
C PRO A 22 13.74 -25.41 -4.51
N GLU A 23 12.43 -25.63 -4.60
CA GLU A 23 11.82 -26.71 -5.41
C GLU A 23 11.87 -26.43 -6.92
N LEU A 24 12.13 -25.17 -7.33
CA LEU A 24 12.23 -24.84 -8.74
C LEU A 24 13.54 -25.35 -9.35
N THR A 25 13.42 -25.96 -10.53
CA THR A 25 14.56 -26.30 -11.38
C THR A 25 15.25 -25.03 -11.90
N LEU A 26 16.51 -25.16 -12.33
CA LEU A 26 17.30 -24.04 -12.83
C LEU A 26 16.61 -23.32 -14.00
N GLN A 27 16.03 -24.08 -14.93
CA GLN A 27 15.33 -23.53 -16.10
C GLN A 27 14.11 -22.70 -15.69
N MET A 28 13.32 -23.19 -14.74
CA MET A 28 12.14 -22.46 -14.26
C MET A 28 12.53 -21.16 -13.54
N LYS A 29 13.68 -21.15 -12.84
CA LYS A 29 14.20 -19.93 -12.20
C LYS A 29 14.63 -18.91 -13.25
N GLU A 30 15.28 -19.35 -14.32
CA GLU A 30 15.68 -18.47 -15.42
C GLU A 30 14.48 -17.86 -16.13
N GLU A 31 13.46 -18.67 -16.43
CA GLU A 31 12.19 -18.20 -17.01
C GLU A 31 11.45 -17.23 -16.08
N LEU A 32 11.38 -17.53 -14.79
CA LEU A 32 10.76 -16.64 -13.80
C LEU A 32 11.44 -15.27 -13.78
N ILE A 33 12.79 -15.24 -13.77
CA ILE A 33 13.58 -14.01 -13.80
C ILE A 33 13.35 -13.26 -15.13
N GLU A 34 13.25 -13.98 -16.26
CA GLU A 34 12.97 -13.41 -17.57
C GLU A 34 11.61 -12.67 -17.57
N ILE A 35 10.56 -13.34 -17.12
CA ILE A 35 9.19 -12.81 -17.04
C ILE A 35 9.12 -11.63 -16.07
N SER A 36 9.70 -11.79 -14.88
CA SER A 36 9.76 -10.74 -13.87
C SER A 36 10.45 -9.48 -14.38
N PHE A 37 11.57 -9.62 -15.10
CA PHE A 37 12.26 -8.49 -15.71
C PHE A 37 11.47 -7.85 -16.87
N GLN A 38 10.77 -8.65 -17.66
CA GLN A 38 9.92 -8.18 -18.76
C GLN A 38 8.80 -7.28 -18.23
N TYR A 39 8.15 -7.68 -17.13
CA TYR A 39 7.02 -6.95 -16.53
C TYR A 39 7.43 -6.07 -15.34
N ARG A 40 8.71 -5.75 -15.18
CA ARG A 40 9.22 -4.96 -14.04
C ARG A 40 8.48 -3.62 -13.82
N GLU A 41 7.99 -3.00 -14.90
CA GLU A 41 7.27 -1.72 -14.88
C GLU A 41 5.81 -1.85 -14.41
N ALA A 42 5.28 -3.08 -14.33
CA ALA A 42 3.94 -3.33 -13.79
C ALA A 42 3.93 -3.43 -12.25
N PHE A 43 5.11 -3.50 -11.62
CA PHE A 43 5.24 -3.57 -10.17
C PHE A 43 5.61 -2.19 -9.61
N ALA A 44 5.16 -1.88 -8.39
CA ALA A 44 5.57 -0.68 -7.70
C ALA A 44 7.07 -0.76 -7.36
N SER A 45 7.77 0.34 -7.61
CA SER A 45 9.13 0.55 -7.14
C SER A 45 9.15 1.66 -6.09
N ASP A 46 10.21 1.76 -5.30
CA ASP A 46 10.36 2.82 -4.29
C ASP A 46 10.27 4.23 -4.90
N ASN A 47 10.67 4.37 -6.17
CA ASN A 47 10.58 5.62 -6.93
C ASN A 47 9.23 5.80 -7.64
N GLU A 48 8.48 4.71 -7.85
CA GLU A 48 7.25 4.65 -8.62
C GLU A 48 6.21 3.82 -7.86
N PRO A 49 5.60 4.36 -6.79
CA PRO A 49 4.62 3.64 -5.99
C PRO A 49 3.34 3.37 -6.80
N LEU A 50 2.65 2.26 -6.50
CA LEU A 50 1.46 1.76 -7.23
C LEU A 50 0.24 2.72 -7.26
N GLY A 51 0.36 3.94 -6.73
CA GLY A 51 -0.69 4.97 -6.71
C GLY A 51 -0.60 6.00 -7.83
N ALA A 52 0.44 5.99 -8.67
CA ALA A 52 0.60 6.93 -9.78
C ALA A 52 -0.15 6.50 -11.07
N ILE A 53 -1.22 5.72 -10.94
CA ILE A 53 -2.10 5.38 -12.07
C ILE A 53 -2.96 6.62 -12.36
N LYS A 54 -2.72 7.28 -13.51
CA LYS A 54 -3.55 8.40 -13.97
C LYS A 54 -5.03 8.00 -13.95
N GLY A 55 -5.84 8.67 -13.12
CA GLY A 55 -7.28 8.40 -12.97
C GLY A 55 -7.69 7.54 -11.76
N HIS A 56 -6.76 7.20 -10.86
CA HIS A 56 -7.05 6.57 -9.56
C HIS A 56 -6.65 7.47 -8.38
N GLU A 57 -6.82 8.78 -8.54
CA GLU A 57 -6.68 9.73 -7.43
C GLU A 57 -7.84 9.51 -6.46
N MET A 58 -7.53 9.08 -5.24
CA MET A 58 -8.50 8.91 -4.16
C MET A 58 -8.46 10.15 -3.27
N ASP A 59 -9.50 10.99 -3.34
CA ASP A 59 -9.71 12.08 -2.39
C ASP A 59 -10.43 11.55 -1.15
N ILE A 60 -9.71 11.42 -0.03
CA ILE A 60 -10.26 10.98 1.25
C ILE A 60 -10.60 12.21 2.08
N MET A 61 -11.81 12.74 1.90
CA MET A 61 -12.34 13.79 2.76
C MET A 61 -12.98 13.20 4.02
N LEU A 62 -12.40 13.48 5.18
CA LEU A 62 -13.07 13.26 6.46
C LEU A 62 -14.14 14.34 6.64
N ASN A 63 -15.40 14.01 6.38
CA ASN A 63 -16.52 14.91 6.66
C ASN A 63 -16.65 15.11 8.17
N VAL A 64 -16.07 16.21 8.69
CA VAL A 64 -16.25 16.66 10.08
C VAL A 64 -17.55 17.47 10.24
N GLU A 65 -18.37 17.55 9.19
CA GLU A 65 -19.65 18.23 9.26
C GLU A 65 -20.58 17.52 10.24
N ILE A 66 -21.19 18.31 11.12
CA ILE A 66 -22.13 17.81 12.10
C ILE A 66 -23.38 17.38 11.34
N LEU A 67 -23.48 16.07 11.06
CA LEU A 67 -24.57 15.44 10.28
C LEU A 67 -25.99 15.71 10.81
N TYR A 68 -26.12 16.28 12.00
CA TYR A 68 -27.41 16.48 12.65
C TYR A 68 -27.60 17.94 13.08
N HIS A 69 -28.75 18.50 12.69
CA HIS A 69 -29.23 19.79 13.18
C HIS A 69 -29.24 19.82 14.72
N SER A 70 -28.92 20.97 15.33
CA SER A 70 -28.78 21.12 16.80
C SER A 70 -29.99 20.62 17.58
N LEU A 71 -31.18 20.67 16.97
CA LEU A 71 -32.45 20.18 17.50
C LEU A 71 -32.53 18.65 17.68
N PHE A 72 -31.69 17.87 17.00
CA PHE A 72 -31.59 16.40 17.16
C PHE A 72 -30.48 15.98 18.12
N ARG A 73 -29.79 16.94 18.75
CA ARG A 73 -28.81 16.61 19.78
C ARG A 73 -29.56 16.08 21.01
N ARG A 74 -29.15 14.91 21.48
CA ARG A 74 -29.58 14.45 22.81
C ARG A 74 -29.07 15.47 23.84
N PRO A 75 -29.84 15.80 24.88
CA PRO A 75 -29.32 16.57 26.00
C PRO A 75 -28.07 15.88 26.54
N ALA A 76 -27.14 16.67 27.10
CA ALA A 76 -25.96 16.11 27.73
C ALA A 76 -26.39 15.00 28.68
N TYR A 77 -25.72 13.84 28.60
CA TYR A 77 -26.01 12.75 29.53
C TYR A 77 -25.94 13.31 30.94
N PRO A 78 -26.92 13.01 31.80
CA PRO A 78 -26.88 13.48 33.18
C PRO A 78 -25.54 13.10 33.79
N ALA A 79 -24.94 14.03 34.54
CA ALA A 79 -23.67 13.81 35.22
C ALA A 79 -23.69 12.43 35.90
N SER A 80 -22.64 11.65 35.66
CA SER A 80 -22.55 10.29 36.21
C SER A 80 -22.73 10.34 37.73
N PRO A 81 -23.22 9.28 38.37
CA PRO A 81 -23.45 9.26 39.82
C PRO A 81 -22.22 9.74 40.61
N ARG A 82 -21.02 9.34 40.17
CA ARG A 82 -19.73 9.77 40.74
C ARG A 82 -19.50 11.28 40.69
N VAL A 83 -19.97 11.97 39.66
CA VAL A 83 -19.79 13.43 39.50
C VAL A 83 -20.81 14.21 40.32
N ARG A 84 -21.99 13.64 40.57
CA ARG A 84 -23.01 14.26 41.44
C ARG A 84 -22.62 14.26 42.91
N GLU A 85 -21.87 13.26 43.36
CA GLU A 85 -21.40 13.15 44.75
C GLU A 85 -20.29 14.15 45.09
N THR A 86 -19.64 14.75 44.08
CA THR A 86 -18.52 15.68 44.24
C THR A 86 -18.88 17.16 44.02
N LEU A 87 -20.16 17.47 43.81
CA LEU A 87 -20.71 18.83 43.66
C LEU A 87 -21.52 19.21 44.91
#